data_AF-A0A0D2PHV3-F1
#
_entry.id   AF-A0A0D2PHV3-F1
#
_cell.length_a   1.000
_cell.length_b   1.000
_cell.length_c   1.000
_cell.angle_alpha   90.00
_cell.angle_beta   90.00
_cell.angle_gamma   90.00
#
_symmetry.space_group_name_H-M   'P 1'
#
loop_
_entity.id
_entity.type
_entity.pdbx_description
1 polymer ?
#
loop_
_entity_poly.entity_id
_entity_poly.type
_entity_poly.pdbx_seq_one_letter_code
_entity_poly.pdbx_strand_id
1 'polypeptide(L)'
;MLQRARSFLNAVPGPAPSTAHESESDNQPWIVFFADRARRATGHIPTKKPPMKVYHWEKDDNGQWQRTAVLKVLRNETLDEYGHNQKVFDERSNEWDCCTDMGELDAAERQALYEEDDPILPIGRGPLPSVPDNLVSSPVLLQVSRPSPPPFMHDNSVNPSFLPSSAPAPADIDSETDHPIASSEEFAAYLPEQHSPADVLRLFFGFVAPPPSVRLHLPDPTEHQVKDLALGVGCANLDLLASYVKTSAGRYAANFFWSLSQSPWIPPSNVLFDLARGNSQSIQHRRRMRFLRQLPGDIYLFDFGKEATVEWHICVSDISLALLIIRLDDNLCDYDIARALLNQGSPFCTVMDSVPFPIVPCPPGISRVRLSSYQFSAEDYKTYRRDSAELLRSPRVARQALMRGGILWRLAMEHASFQDVLAGPTIVATIQHRCRSFVGGADRFFIDDVLTMNEVEVICGVYCVYTGQGIQTAKKSWWPLPDLWDMLACQPFWQERSESWFERRLEELESGRGVPLTATQWRSRSKQNSVVCRAIINNTEVSKAFLKDLQLPL
;
A
#
# COMPACT_ATOMS: atom_id res chain seq x y z
N MET A 1 31.96 -4.04 -3.76
CA MET A 1 33.03 -3.26 -3.11
C MET A 1 32.50 -2.80 -1.75
N LEU A 2 32.58 -3.66 -0.73
CA LEU A 2 33.60 -3.73 0.33
C LEU A 2 33.60 -2.54 1.33
N GLN A 3 32.97 -2.79 2.48
CA GLN A 3 33.40 -2.59 3.88
C GLN A 3 34.10 -1.29 4.40
N ARG A 4 33.70 -0.94 5.64
CA ARG A 4 34.29 -0.07 6.70
C ARG A 4 33.93 1.43 6.59
N ALA A 5 33.53 2.12 7.67
CA ALA A 5 33.96 2.00 9.06
C ALA A 5 32.90 2.43 10.10
N ARG A 6 32.88 1.73 11.24
CA ARG A 6 32.42 2.24 12.55
C ARG A 6 33.58 2.98 13.24
N SER A 7 33.25 4.04 14.00
CA SER A 7 33.64 4.28 15.41
C SER A 7 34.19 5.68 15.79
N PHE A 8 33.72 6.14 16.98
CA PHE A 8 34.14 7.23 17.88
C PHE A 8 33.71 8.67 17.49
N LEU A 9 33.06 9.48 18.35
CA LEU A 9 33.40 9.81 19.75
C LEU A 9 32.20 10.25 20.60
N ASN A 10 32.34 10.01 21.91
CA ASN A 10 31.55 10.54 23.02
C ASN A 10 31.52 12.07 23.06
N ALA A 11 30.37 12.66 23.39
CA ALA A 11 30.29 14.01 23.96
C ALA A 11 29.31 14.02 25.14
N VAL A 12 29.81 14.53 26.27
CA VAL A 12 29.13 14.75 27.55
C VAL A 12 27.97 15.75 27.38
N PRO A 13 26.84 15.63 28.11
CA PRO A 13 25.75 16.61 28.02
C PRO A 13 26.12 17.91 28.71
N GLY A 14 26.06 19.03 27.99
CA GLY A 14 26.07 20.38 28.56
C GLY A 14 24.72 20.74 29.18
N PRO A 15 24.68 21.71 30.12
CA PRO A 15 23.49 21.99 30.92
C PRO A 15 22.39 22.66 30.09
N ALA A 16 21.14 22.33 30.43
CA ALA A 16 19.94 22.89 29.84
C ALA A 16 19.93 24.43 29.93
N PRO A 17 19.57 25.15 28.85
CA PRO A 17 19.27 26.56 28.95
C PRO A 17 17.92 26.75 29.64
N SER A 18 17.96 27.71 30.56
CA SER A 18 16.93 28.19 31.46
C SER A 18 15.60 28.48 30.77
N THR A 19 14.52 28.08 31.44
CA THR A 19 13.13 28.42 31.17
C THR A 19 12.94 29.93 30.96
N ALA A 20 12.75 30.34 29.71
CA ALA A 20 12.06 31.58 29.40
C ALA A 20 10.55 31.31 29.56
N HIS A 21 9.86 32.20 30.28
CA HIS A 21 8.41 32.19 30.38
C HIS A 21 7.81 32.47 28.98
N GLU A 22 7.49 31.41 28.23
CA GLU A 22 6.58 31.49 27.09
C GLU A 22 5.18 31.82 27.65
N SER A 23 4.63 32.96 27.24
CA SER A 23 3.26 33.34 27.57
C SER A 23 2.27 32.31 27.03
N GLU A 24 1.22 31.96 27.80
CA GLU A 24 0.12 31.06 27.40
C GLU A 24 -0.48 31.36 26.02
N SER A 25 -0.36 32.60 25.52
CA SER A 25 -0.81 33.00 24.20
C SER A 25 -0.03 32.42 23.02
N ASP A 26 1.23 32.01 23.21
CA ASP A 26 2.02 31.37 22.14
C ASP A 26 1.63 29.91 21.91
N ASN A 27 1.01 29.25 22.91
CA ASN A 27 0.67 27.84 22.81
C ASN A 27 -0.67 27.58 22.09
N GLN A 28 -1.58 28.57 21.99
CA GLN A 28 -2.92 28.42 21.41
C GLN A 28 -3.34 29.62 20.53
N PRO A 29 -2.69 29.86 19.38
CA PRO A 29 -2.90 31.06 18.56
C PRO A 29 -4.28 31.13 17.90
N TRP A 30 -5.01 30.02 17.80
CA TRP A 30 -6.40 30.02 17.34
C TRP A 30 -7.31 30.82 18.28
N ILE A 31 -7.01 30.91 19.58
CA ILE A 31 -7.79 31.72 20.54
C ILE A 31 -7.74 33.20 20.15
N VAL A 32 -6.54 33.72 19.92
CA VAL A 32 -6.33 35.12 19.50
C VAL A 32 -6.97 35.37 18.14
N PHE A 33 -6.80 34.43 17.21
CA PHE A 33 -7.39 34.51 15.88
C PHE A 33 -8.92 34.53 15.92
N PHE A 34 -9.57 33.69 16.73
CA PHE A 34 -11.02 33.68 16.90
C PHE A 34 -11.52 34.94 17.61
N ALA A 35 -10.79 35.45 18.60
CA ALA A 35 -11.11 36.72 19.25
C ALA A 35 -11.03 37.90 18.24
N ASP A 36 -9.98 37.95 17.41
CA ASP A 36 -9.83 38.95 16.35
C ASP A 36 -10.89 38.84 15.26
N ARG A 37 -11.29 37.62 14.93
CA ARG A 37 -12.38 37.36 14.00
C ARG A 37 -13.70 37.87 14.58
N ALA A 38 -13.99 37.59 15.85
CA ALA A 38 -15.18 38.07 16.54
C ALA A 38 -15.21 39.61 16.64
N ARG A 39 -14.08 40.26 16.93
CA ARG A 39 -13.96 41.74 16.94
C ARG A 39 -14.24 42.36 15.59
N ARG A 40 -13.87 41.70 14.49
CA ARG A 40 -14.10 42.16 13.11
C ARG A 40 -15.50 41.85 12.58
N ALA A 41 -16.28 41.03 13.28
CA ALA A 41 -17.61 40.60 12.88
C ALA A 41 -18.69 41.67 13.15
N THR A 42 -18.49 42.91 12.70
CA THR A 42 -19.52 43.97 12.78
C THR A 42 -20.36 43.99 11.49
N GLY A 43 -21.69 44.06 11.61
CA GLY A 43 -22.63 44.17 10.48
C GLY A 43 -23.48 42.92 10.19
N HIS A 44 -24.42 43.03 9.25
CA HIS A 44 -25.39 41.98 8.90
C HIS A 44 -24.73 40.77 8.19
N ILE A 45 -25.28 39.58 8.42
CA ILE A 45 -24.85 38.32 7.79
C ILE A 45 -25.11 38.40 6.28
N PRO A 46 -24.16 37.96 5.41
CA PRO A 46 -24.36 37.94 3.97
C PRO A 46 -25.60 37.12 3.56
N THR A 47 -26.45 37.67 2.69
CA THR A 47 -27.65 36.98 2.18
C THR A 47 -27.36 35.81 1.24
N LYS A 48 -26.13 35.72 0.71
CA LYS A 48 -25.62 34.58 -0.05
C LYS A 48 -24.43 33.96 0.67
N LYS A 49 -24.54 32.68 1.04
CA LYS A 49 -23.45 31.96 1.73
C LYS A 49 -22.28 31.72 0.76
N PRO A 50 -21.04 32.10 1.13
CA PRO A 50 -19.85 31.78 0.34
C PRO A 50 -19.60 30.25 0.29
N PRO A 51 -18.79 29.74 -0.65
CA PRO A 51 -18.48 28.32 -0.73
C PRO A 51 -17.73 27.84 0.53
N MET A 52 -18.14 26.69 1.08
CA MET A 52 -17.57 26.12 2.30
C MET A 52 -16.05 25.95 2.18
N LYS A 53 -15.29 26.45 3.14
CA LYS A 53 -13.85 26.19 3.26
C LYS A 53 -13.56 25.49 4.59
N VAL A 54 -12.50 24.71 4.60
CA VAL A 54 -12.00 24.05 5.80
C VAL A 54 -10.53 24.42 5.93
N TYR A 55 -10.08 24.73 7.14
CA TYR A 55 -8.72 25.10 7.49
C TYR A 55 -8.23 24.23 8.63
N HIS A 56 -6.97 23.85 8.59
CA HIS A 56 -6.30 23.03 9.61
C HIS A 56 -5.20 23.85 10.27
N TRP A 57 -5.12 23.79 11.60
CA TRP A 57 -4.05 24.40 12.38
C TRP A 57 -2.99 23.35 12.73
N GLU A 58 -1.72 23.61 12.39
CA GLU A 58 -0.60 22.71 12.64
C GLU A 58 0.64 23.44 13.13
N LYS A 59 1.50 22.81 13.92
CA LYS A 59 2.84 23.33 14.23
C LYS A 59 3.80 22.97 13.10
N ASP A 60 4.58 23.95 12.63
CA ASP A 60 5.70 23.75 11.71
C ASP A 60 6.90 23.09 12.42
N ASP A 61 7.96 22.79 11.67
CA ASP A 61 9.20 22.18 12.21
C ASP A 61 9.89 23.03 13.29
N ASN A 62 9.56 24.33 13.36
CA ASN A 62 10.08 25.28 14.35
C ASN A 62 9.15 25.44 15.57
N GLY A 63 8.06 24.67 15.63
CA GLY A 63 7.05 24.73 16.67
C GLY A 63 6.04 25.88 16.52
N GLN A 64 6.07 26.63 15.41
CA GLN A 64 5.15 27.74 15.13
C GLN A 64 3.86 27.25 14.48
N TRP A 65 2.73 27.82 14.90
CA TRP A 65 1.44 27.44 14.36
C TRP A 65 1.13 28.07 13.00
N GLN A 66 0.70 27.24 12.05
CA GLN A 66 0.26 27.61 10.72
C GLN A 66 -1.20 27.20 10.47
N ARG A 67 -1.96 28.08 9.82
CA ARG A 67 -3.33 27.82 9.38
C ARG A 67 -3.36 27.50 7.88
N THR A 68 -3.54 26.24 7.53
CA THR A 68 -3.47 25.73 6.15
C THR A 68 -4.87 25.44 5.60
N ALA A 69 -5.13 25.82 4.34
CA ALA A 69 -6.44 25.58 3.71
C ALA A 69 -6.55 24.14 3.17
N VAL A 70 -7.68 23.48 3.45
CA VAL A 70 -7.98 22.10 3.05
C VAL A 70 -8.69 22.07 1.68
N LEU A 71 -8.27 21.10 0.85
CA LEU A 71 -8.76 20.90 -0.50
C LEU A 71 -10.23 20.53 -0.53
N LYS A 72 -10.96 21.05 -1.53
CA LYS A 72 -12.40 20.84 -1.68
C LYS A 72 -12.83 19.37 -1.62
N VAL A 73 -12.05 18.47 -2.22
CA VAL A 73 -12.33 17.03 -2.26
C VAL A 73 -12.19 16.38 -0.88
N LEU A 74 -11.26 16.87 -0.06
CA LEU A 74 -10.94 16.33 1.26
C LEU A 74 -11.72 17.02 2.38
N ARG A 75 -12.51 18.06 2.11
CA ARG A 75 -13.16 18.87 3.17
C ARG A 75 -14.06 18.04 4.08
N ASN A 76 -14.84 17.13 3.51
CA ASN A 76 -15.76 16.32 4.30
C ASN A 76 -14.98 15.28 5.11
N GLU A 77 -14.06 14.56 4.47
CA GLU A 77 -13.15 13.61 5.14
C GLU A 77 -12.39 14.27 6.28
N THR A 78 -11.77 15.42 6.05
CA THR A 78 -11.09 16.18 7.09
C THR A 78 -12.06 16.63 8.19
N LEU A 79 -13.32 17.00 7.91
CA LEU A 79 -14.27 17.36 8.98
C LEU A 79 -14.76 16.15 9.79
N ASP A 80 -14.79 14.98 9.17
CA ASP A 80 -15.14 13.70 9.79
C ASP A 80 -13.99 13.18 10.68
N GLU A 81 -12.75 13.60 10.41
CA GLU A 81 -11.56 13.25 11.20
C GLU A 81 -11.45 13.96 12.56
N TYR A 82 -12.14 15.07 12.77
CA TYR A 82 -12.11 15.84 14.04
C TYR A 82 -13.44 15.74 14.78
N GLY A 83 -13.35 15.53 16.10
CA GLY A 83 -14.52 15.63 16.97
C GLY A 83 -15.06 17.05 17.07
N HIS A 84 -16.27 17.19 17.60
CA HIS A 84 -17.00 18.46 17.73
C HIS A 84 -16.19 19.52 18.47
N ASN A 85 -15.45 19.17 19.52
CA ASN A 85 -14.59 20.09 20.27
C ASN A 85 -13.27 20.44 19.57
N GLN A 86 -12.96 19.77 18.47
CA GLN A 86 -11.74 19.95 17.71
C GLN A 86 -11.98 20.72 16.39
N LYS A 87 -13.20 21.20 16.18
CA LYS A 87 -13.59 21.97 15.00
C LYS A 87 -14.48 23.15 15.38
N VAL A 88 -14.19 24.30 14.80
CA VAL A 88 -14.93 25.54 15.01
C VAL A 88 -15.51 26.01 13.68
N PHE A 89 -16.82 26.17 13.62
CA PHE A 89 -17.52 26.68 12.44
C PHE A 89 -17.81 28.18 12.55
N ASP A 90 -17.51 28.92 11.49
CA ASP A 90 -17.91 30.32 11.32
C ASP A 90 -19.00 30.43 10.24
N GLU A 91 -20.22 30.76 10.66
CA GLU A 91 -21.37 30.87 9.76
C GLU A 91 -21.24 32.03 8.75
N ARG A 92 -20.58 33.12 9.15
CA ARG A 92 -20.49 34.34 8.33
C ARG A 92 -19.60 34.14 7.11
N SER A 93 -18.46 33.48 7.29
CA SER A 93 -17.51 33.16 6.22
C SER A 93 -17.69 31.77 5.60
N ASN A 94 -18.58 30.95 6.18
CA ASN A 94 -18.76 29.54 5.84
C ASN A 94 -17.43 28.76 5.90
N GLU A 95 -16.67 28.98 6.97
CA GLU A 95 -15.35 28.40 7.17
C GLU A 95 -15.35 27.49 8.41
N TRP A 96 -14.70 26.35 8.28
CA TRP A 96 -14.34 25.49 9.41
C TRP A 96 -12.87 25.63 9.74
N ASP A 97 -12.54 25.65 11.03
CA ASP A 97 -11.18 25.62 11.55
C ASP A 97 -11.02 24.38 12.44
N CYS A 98 -10.10 23.49 12.09
CA CYS A 98 -9.87 22.21 12.76
C CYS A 98 -8.49 22.17 13.43
N CYS A 99 -8.41 21.64 14.66
CA CYS A 99 -7.17 21.43 15.39
C CYS A 99 -7.38 20.38 16.49
N THR A 100 -6.46 19.42 16.62
CA THR A 100 -6.53 18.40 17.69
C THR A 100 -6.35 18.99 19.08
N ASP A 101 -5.62 20.10 19.19
CA ASP A 101 -5.28 20.76 20.45
C ASP A 101 -6.37 21.75 20.92
N MET A 102 -7.47 21.90 20.16
CA MET A 102 -8.62 22.74 20.53
C MET A 102 -9.48 22.11 21.63
N GLY A 103 -9.49 20.77 21.75
CA GLY A 103 -10.30 20.09 22.75
C GLY A 103 -10.27 18.57 22.64
N GLU A 104 -10.85 17.89 23.62
CA GLU A 104 -11.00 16.44 23.63
C GLU A 104 -12.32 16.00 22.98
N LEU A 105 -12.32 14.80 22.39
CA LEU A 105 -13.53 14.15 21.85
C LEU A 105 -14.59 13.96 22.95
N ASP A 106 -15.88 14.14 22.63
CA ASP A 106 -16.93 13.83 23.61
C ASP A 106 -17.07 12.32 23.83
N ALA A 107 -17.90 11.94 24.80
CA ALA A 107 -18.15 10.55 25.12
C ALA A 107 -18.83 9.77 23.99
N ALA A 108 -19.65 10.41 23.15
CA ALA A 108 -20.36 9.77 22.03
C ALA A 108 -19.45 9.62 20.79
N GLU A 109 -18.54 10.55 20.55
CA GLU A 109 -17.50 10.48 19.50
C GLU A 109 -16.40 9.52 19.89
N ARG A 110 -16.00 9.52 21.17
CA ARG A 110 -15.18 8.44 21.73
C ARG A 110 -15.87 7.11 21.57
N GLN A 111 -17.19 7.04 21.73
CA GLN A 111 -17.97 5.82 21.54
C GLN A 111 -18.04 5.40 20.07
N ALA A 112 -18.25 6.32 19.13
CA ALA A 112 -18.28 6.06 17.70
C ALA A 112 -16.94 5.58 17.14
N LEU A 113 -15.82 6.05 17.70
CA LEU A 113 -14.48 5.50 17.43
C LEU A 113 -14.34 4.00 17.75
N TYR A 114 -15.26 3.46 18.55
CA TYR A 114 -15.32 2.05 18.90
C TYR A 114 -16.45 1.29 18.15
N GLU A 115 -17.38 1.96 17.46
CA GLU A 115 -18.58 1.37 16.82
C GLU A 115 -18.40 1.00 15.34
N GLU A 116 -17.35 1.45 14.65
CA GLU A 116 -17.20 1.22 13.19
C GLU A 116 -16.87 -0.22 12.76
N ASP A 117 -16.68 -1.17 13.67
CA ASP A 117 -16.37 -2.56 13.32
C ASP A 117 -17.41 -3.52 13.93
N ASP A 118 -18.57 -3.66 13.28
CA ASP A 118 -19.51 -4.75 13.55
C ASP A 118 -19.00 -6.07 12.91
N PRO A 119 -18.60 -7.09 13.69
CA PRO A 119 -18.61 -8.45 13.21
C PRO A 119 -20.05 -8.99 13.25
N ILE A 120 -20.69 -9.09 12.08
CA ILE A 120 -21.94 -9.86 11.96
C ILE A 120 -21.61 -11.34 12.20
N LEU A 121 -22.09 -11.90 13.31
CA LEU A 121 -22.29 -13.35 13.45
C LEU A 121 -23.72 -13.67 13.95
N PRO A 122 -24.22 -14.87 13.61
CA PRO A 122 -25.59 -15.08 13.17
C PRO A 122 -26.53 -15.44 14.31
N ILE A 123 -27.74 -14.87 14.31
CA ILE A 123 -28.82 -15.32 15.19
C ILE A 123 -30.08 -15.58 14.36
N GLY A 124 -30.42 -16.87 14.27
CA GLY A 124 -31.77 -17.38 14.54
C GLY A 124 -32.94 -16.98 13.63
N ARG A 125 -33.24 -17.85 12.67
CA ARG A 125 -34.56 -18.20 12.08
C ARG A 125 -35.79 -17.31 12.38
N GLY A 126 -36.39 -16.83 11.27
CA GLY A 126 -37.83 -16.92 10.97
C GLY A 126 -38.47 -15.61 10.46
N PRO A 127 -39.60 -15.64 9.72
CA PRO A 127 -40.08 -16.58 8.70
C PRO A 127 -39.97 -15.99 7.26
N LEU A 128 -39.93 -16.85 6.24
CA LEU A 128 -39.91 -16.44 4.83
C LEU A 128 -41.18 -15.67 4.44
N PRO A 129 -41.07 -14.55 3.68
CA PRO A 129 -42.21 -13.99 2.97
C PRO A 129 -42.53 -14.80 1.71
N SER A 130 -43.79 -15.19 1.62
CA SER A 130 -44.51 -15.88 0.57
C SER A 130 -44.31 -15.28 -0.84
N VAL A 131 -43.87 -16.12 -1.78
CA VAL A 131 -44.00 -15.89 -3.23
C VAL A 131 -45.28 -16.57 -3.70
N PRO A 132 -46.13 -15.92 -4.52
CA PRO A 132 -47.41 -16.47 -4.93
C PRO A 132 -47.27 -17.68 -5.87
N ASP A 133 -48.12 -18.68 -5.60
CA ASP A 133 -48.39 -19.83 -6.45
C ASP A 133 -48.82 -19.40 -7.86
N ASN A 134 -48.18 -19.97 -8.88
CA ASN A 134 -48.81 -20.69 -10.00
C ASN A 134 -47.85 -20.81 -11.19
N LEU A 135 -47.25 -21.98 -11.39
CA LEU A 135 -47.62 -22.89 -12.48
C LEU A 135 -46.77 -24.17 -12.39
N VAL A 136 -47.49 -25.25 -12.09
CA VAL A 136 -47.04 -26.63 -11.93
C VAL A 136 -46.64 -27.23 -13.29
N SER A 137 -45.48 -27.89 -13.33
CA SER A 137 -45.30 -29.20 -14.00
C SER A 137 -43.96 -29.82 -13.57
N SER A 138 -44.02 -30.74 -12.60
CA SER A 138 -42.91 -31.58 -12.17
C SER A 138 -42.60 -32.68 -13.19
N PRO A 139 -41.34 -33.09 -13.37
CA PRO A 139 -41.00 -34.44 -13.81
C PRO A 139 -40.77 -35.36 -12.61
N VAL A 140 -41.23 -36.59 -12.80
CA VAL A 140 -41.29 -37.73 -11.88
C VAL A 140 -39.91 -38.21 -11.44
N LEU A 141 -39.75 -38.44 -10.13
CA LEU A 141 -38.63 -39.15 -9.50
C LEU A 141 -38.74 -40.66 -9.79
N LEU A 142 -37.79 -41.20 -10.55
CA LEU A 142 -37.55 -42.65 -10.61
C LEU A 142 -36.46 -43.01 -9.58
N GLN A 143 -36.86 -43.72 -8.53
CA GLN A 143 -35.96 -44.42 -7.63
C GLN A 143 -35.34 -45.62 -8.36
N VAL A 144 -34.01 -45.70 -8.34
CA VAL A 144 -33.28 -46.98 -8.57
C VAL A 144 -32.29 -47.17 -7.42
N SER A 145 -32.37 -48.34 -6.81
CA SER A 145 -31.63 -48.78 -5.62
C SER A 145 -30.27 -49.42 -5.99
N ARG A 146 -29.20 -48.97 -5.30
CA ARG A 146 -27.96 -49.64 -4.79
C ARG A 146 -27.25 -50.77 -5.60
N PRO A 147 -25.91 -50.91 -5.55
CA PRO A 147 -25.26 -51.45 -4.34
C PRO A 147 -23.83 -50.95 -3.99
N SER A 148 -23.45 -51.26 -2.75
CA SER A 148 -22.17 -50.97 -2.05
C SER A 148 -20.99 -51.81 -2.56
N PRO A 149 -19.72 -51.36 -2.42
CA PRO A 149 -18.54 -52.19 -2.65
C PRO A 149 -18.12 -52.99 -1.40
N PRO A 150 -17.53 -54.19 -1.54
CA PRO A 150 -16.99 -54.97 -0.42
C PRO A 150 -15.54 -54.57 -0.06
N PRO A 151 -15.05 -54.91 1.14
CA PRO A 151 -13.66 -54.71 1.59
C PRO A 151 -12.77 -55.92 1.22
N PHE A 152 -11.58 -56.04 1.83
CA PHE A 152 -10.57 -57.13 1.78
C PHE A 152 -9.29 -56.78 0.99
N MET A 153 -8.04 -57.13 1.35
CA MET A 153 -7.28 -57.54 2.55
C MET A 153 -5.80 -57.62 2.09
N HIS A 154 -4.83 -57.51 2.99
CA HIS A 154 -3.41 -57.85 2.76
C HIS A 154 -3.21 -59.36 2.54
N ASP A 155 -2.29 -59.79 1.67
CA ASP A 155 -1.16 -60.68 2.04
C ASP A 155 -0.06 -60.79 0.96
N ASN A 156 1.15 -61.09 1.44
CA ASN A 156 2.43 -61.33 0.79
C ASN A 156 2.49 -62.63 -0.04
N SER A 157 3.45 -62.73 -0.99
CA SER A 157 4.40 -63.87 -1.15
C SER A 157 4.97 -64.06 -2.58
N VAL A 158 6.29 -63.80 -2.71
CA VAL A 158 7.34 -64.60 -3.38
C VAL A 158 7.60 -64.54 -4.92
N ASN A 159 8.86 -64.16 -5.20
CA ASN A 159 9.78 -64.13 -6.38
C ASN A 159 10.01 -65.51 -7.11
N PRO A 160 10.82 -65.68 -8.21
CA PRO A 160 12.05 -64.93 -8.59
C PRO A 160 12.44 -64.79 -10.11
N SER A 161 13.58 -64.08 -10.31
CA SER A 161 14.60 -64.17 -11.40
C SER A 161 14.30 -63.55 -12.78
N PHE A 162 15.14 -62.68 -13.38
CA PHE A 162 16.57 -62.83 -13.70
C PHE A 162 17.32 -61.47 -13.85
N LEU A 163 18.61 -61.47 -13.46
CA LEU A 163 19.68 -60.50 -13.77
C LEU A 163 20.69 -61.13 -14.76
N PRO A 164 21.53 -60.32 -15.43
CA PRO A 164 23.01 -60.39 -15.21
C PRO A 164 23.64 -58.98 -15.11
N SER A 165 24.50 -58.61 -14.13
CA SER A 165 25.93 -58.96 -13.87
C SER A 165 26.89 -58.50 -15.01
N SER A 166 28.03 -57.80 -14.87
CA SER A 166 28.98 -57.56 -13.76
C SER A 166 30.12 -56.55 -14.13
N ALA A 167 30.45 -55.61 -13.22
CA ALA A 167 31.78 -55.14 -12.68
C ALA A 167 33.02 -54.83 -13.60
N PRO A 168 34.08 -54.08 -13.17
CA PRO A 168 34.48 -53.73 -11.78
C PRO A 168 34.99 -52.29 -11.49
N ALA A 169 35.13 -51.99 -10.19
CA ALA A 169 35.82 -50.83 -9.60
C ALA A 169 37.28 -51.16 -9.20
N PRO A 170 38.06 -50.15 -8.79
CA PRO A 170 38.84 -50.20 -7.53
C PRO A 170 38.55 -48.95 -6.66
N ALA A 171 38.23 -49.07 -5.36
CA ALA A 171 39.13 -49.22 -4.20
C ALA A 171 40.21 -48.11 -4.14
N ASP A 172 40.45 -47.32 -3.09
CA ASP A 172 39.98 -47.18 -1.70
C ASP A 172 40.45 -45.77 -1.24
N ILE A 173 39.84 -45.21 -0.19
CA ILE A 173 40.50 -44.67 1.02
C ILE A 173 39.45 -43.86 1.82
N ASP A 174 39.15 -44.40 3.00
CA ASP A 174 38.40 -43.78 4.08
C ASP A 174 39.00 -42.44 4.53
N SER A 175 38.13 -41.48 4.85
CA SER A 175 38.32 -40.59 5.99
C SER A 175 36.97 -40.03 6.42
N GLU A 176 36.46 -40.60 7.52
CA GLU A 176 35.40 -40.03 8.34
C GLU A 176 35.73 -38.58 8.70
N THR A 177 34.85 -37.66 8.33
CA THR A 177 34.67 -36.39 9.05
C THR A 177 33.20 -36.06 9.05
N ASP A 178 32.59 -36.15 10.23
CA ASP A 178 31.29 -35.57 10.57
C ASP A 178 31.24 -34.11 10.13
N HIS A 179 30.50 -33.83 9.06
CA HIS A 179 30.09 -32.48 8.73
C HIS A 179 28.61 -32.30 9.12
N PRO A 180 28.31 -31.43 10.11
CA PRO A 180 26.92 -31.10 10.40
C PRO A 180 26.32 -30.42 9.18
N ILE A 181 25.16 -30.91 8.77
CA ILE A 181 24.30 -30.32 7.74
C ILE A 181 24.01 -28.88 8.17
N ALA A 182 24.73 -27.93 7.57
CA ALA A 182 24.48 -26.51 7.75
C ALA A 182 23.23 -26.13 6.95
N SER A 183 22.06 -26.27 7.58
CA SER A 183 20.88 -25.52 7.21
C SER A 183 21.12 -24.05 7.54
N SER A 184 21.63 -23.30 6.56
CA SER A 184 21.77 -21.85 6.62
C SER A 184 21.75 -21.32 5.18
N GLU A 185 20.58 -21.41 4.53
CA GLU A 185 20.25 -20.40 3.53
C GLU A 185 20.17 -19.07 4.29
N GLU A 186 21.27 -18.30 4.23
CA GLU A 186 21.28 -16.90 4.63
C GLU A 186 20.18 -16.20 3.83
N PHE A 187 19.06 -15.90 4.50
CA PHE A 187 18.11 -14.90 4.02
C PHE A 187 18.91 -13.61 3.85
N ALA A 188 19.34 -13.33 2.61
CA ALA A 188 20.06 -12.11 2.29
C ALA A 188 19.20 -10.93 2.76
N ALA A 189 19.74 -10.11 3.66
CA ALA A 189 19.05 -8.92 4.14
C ALA A 189 18.60 -8.10 2.93
N TYR A 190 17.30 -7.82 2.85
CA TYR A 190 16.75 -6.96 1.80
C TYR A 190 17.46 -5.61 1.83
N LEU A 191 18.03 -5.22 0.70
CA LEU A 191 18.59 -3.89 0.49
C LEU A 191 17.65 -3.16 -0.47
N PRO A 192 16.90 -2.14 -0.01
CA PRO A 192 16.05 -1.35 -0.88
C PRO A 192 16.84 -0.81 -2.06
N GLU A 193 16.29 -0.95 -3.27
CA GLU A 193 16.88 -0.35 -4.45
C GLU A 193 16.83 1.19 -4.30
N GLN A 194 18.01 1.80 -4.20
CA GLN A 194 18.11 3.25 -4.03
C GLN A 194 17.93 3.93 -5.39
N HIS A 195 16.71 4.37 -5.67
CA HIS A 195 16.45 5.22 -6.83
C HIS A 195 16.95 6.64 -6.57
N SER A 196 17.65 7.21 -7.57
CA SER A 196 17.97 8.63 -7.51
C SER A 196 16.69 9.46 -7.55
N PRO A 197 16.66 10.67 -6.97
CA PRO A 197 15.51 11.58 -7.09
C PRO A 197 15.06 11.79 -8.55
N ALA A 198 16.02 11.80 -9.48
CA ALA A 198 15.75 11.92 -10.90
C ALA A 198 15.01 10.69 -11.47
N ASP A 199 15.35 9.48 -11.03
CA ASP A 199 14.69 8.26 -11.46
C ASP A 199 13.25 8.18 -10.97
N VAL A 200 13.00 8.55 -9.71
CA VAL A 200 11.63 8.59 -9.17
C VAL A 200 10.78 9.59 -9.97
N LEU A 201 11.30 10.80 -10.20
CA LEU A 201 10.60 11.81 -11.01
C LEU A 201 10.34 11.34 -12.43
N ARG A 202 11.32 10.68 -13.07
CA ARG A 202 11.19 10.18 -14.44
C ARG A 202 10.20 9.03 -14.53
N LEU A 203 10.37 8.00 -13.70
CA LEU A 203 9.60 6.75 -13.75
C LEU A 203 8.17 6.94 -13.25
N PHE A 204 7.97 7.67 -12.16
CA PHE A 204 6.67 7.80 -11.53
C PHE A 204 5.89 9.02 -12.03
N PHE A 205 6.54 10.19 -12.05
CA PHE A 205 5.90 11.46 -12.39
C PHE A 205 6.04 11.85 -13.88
N GLY A 206 6.85 11.15 -14.68
CA GLY A 206 7.02 11.45 -16.10
C GLY A 206 7.91 12.65 -16.40
N PHE A 207 8.80 13.02 -15.48
CA PHE A 207 9.75 14.11 -15.69
C PHE A 207 10.73 13.78 -16.82
N VAL A 208 10.93 14.74 -17.72
CA VAL A 208 11.89 14.70 -18.80
C VAL A 208 12.88 15.84 -18.61
N ALA A 209 14.17 15.50 -18.48
CA ALA A 209 15.22 16.52 -18.49
C ALA A 209 15.33 17.12 -19.91
N PRO A 210 15.26 18.45 -20.06
CA PRO A 210 15.35 19.08 -21.37
C PRO A 210 16.76 18.90 -21.95
N PRO A 211 16.90 18.82 -23.28
CA PRO A 211 18.21 18.75 -23.91
C PRO A 211 19.02 20.03 -23.60
N PRO A 212 20.37 19.98 -23.63
CA PRO A 212 21.21 21.14 -23.32
C PRO A 212 20.94 22.39 -24.17
N SER A 213 20.34 22.22 -25.35
CA SER A 213 19.93 23.29 -26.26
C SER A 213 18.72 24.08 -25.79
N VAL A 214 17.87 23.51 -24.92
CA VAL A 214 16.67 24.18 -24.40
C VAL A 214 17.00 24.78 -23.03
N ARG A 215 16.92 26.11 -22.94
CA ARG A 215 17.05 26.83 -21.67
C ARG A 215 15.70 27.41 -21.27
N LEU A 216 15.07 26.78 -20.29
CA LEU A 216 13.92 27.35 -19.61
C LEU A 216 14.41 28.31 -18.53
N HIS A 217 13.86 29.53 -18.52
CA HIS A 217 14.06 30.49 -17.43
C HIS A 217 13.05 30.18 -16.33
N LEU A 218 13.45 29.37 -15.36
CA LEU A 218 12.66 29.06 -14.18
C LEU A 218 13.31 29.70 -12.94
N PRO A 219 12.52 30.10 -11.94
CA PRO A 219 13.05 30.58 -10.67
C PRO A 219 13.82 29.46 -9.97
N ASP A 220 14.82 29.84 -9.17
CA ASP A 220 15.47 28.90 -8.27
C ASP A 220 14.46 28.45 -7.20
N PRO A 221 14.40 27.14 -6.91
CA PRO A 221 13.41 26.61 -5.98
C PRO A 221 13.69 27.08 -4.56
N THR A 222 12.62 27.38 -3.81
CA THR A 222 12.70 27.76 -2.40
C THR A 222 13.07 26.56 -1.53
N GLU A 223 13.60 26.80 -0.33
CA GLU A 223 13.92 25.71 0.62
C GLU A 223 12.69 24.83 0.92
N HIS A 224 11.51 25.44 1.05
CA HIS A 224 10.24 24.72 1.23
C HIS A 224 9.93 23.80 0.04
N GLN A 225 10.12 24.26 -1.20
CA GLN A 225 9.92 23.43 -2.40
C GLN A 225 10.89 22.26 -2.46
N VAL A 226 12.13 22.46 -1.99
CA VAL A 226 13.13 21.39 -1.90
C VAL A 226 12.73 20.36 -0.84
N LYS A 227 12.23 20.79 0.32
CA LYS A 227 11.68 19.90 1.35
C LYS A 227 10.48 19.10 0.83
N ASP A 228 9.54 19.75 0.16
CA ASP A 228 8.38 19.06 -0.45
C ASP A 228 8.79 18.05 -1.51
N LEU A 229 9.78 18.41 -2.35
CA LEU A 229 10.35 17.49 -3.33
C LEU A 229 10.99 16.28 -2.62
N ALA A 230 11.75 16.49 -1.54
CA ALA A 230 12.36 15.41 -0.77
C ALA A 230 11.32 14.39 -0.30
N LEU A 231 10.21 14.90 0.25
CA LEU A 231 9.09 14.09 0.71
C LEU A 231 8.38 13.39 -0.45
N GLY A 232 8.26 14.05 -1.60
CA GLY A 232 7.61 13.51 -2.79
C GLY A 232 8.39 12.39 -3.48
N VAL A 233 9.72 12.48 -3.51
CA VAL A 233 10.59 11.46 -4.09
C VAL A 233 11.08 10.41 -3.08
N GLY A 234 10.77 10.58 -1.80
CA GLY A 234 11.18 9.65 -0.75
C GLY A 234 12.66 9.69 -0.37
N CYS A 235 13.35 10.80 -0.63
CA CYS A 235 14.79 10.92 -0.39
C CYS A 235 15.05 11.39 1.04
N ALA A 236 15.64 10.53 1.90
CA ALA A 236 15.97 10.92 3.28
C ALA A 236 17.23 11.80 3.35
N ASN A 237 18.15 11.68 2.38
CA ASN A 237 19.38 12.46 2.35
C ASN A 237 19.15 13.86 1.74
N LEU A 238 18.88 14.85 2.61
CA LEU A 238 18.64 16.24 2.20
C LEU A 238 19.87 16.91 1.56
N ASP A 239 21.09 16.53 1.93
CA ASP A 239 22.31 17.10 1.35
C ASP A 239 22.53 16.66 -0.11
N LEU A 240 22.24 15.38 -0.38
CA LEU A 240 22.23 14.84 -1.74
C LEU A 240 21.19 15.57 -2.59
N LEU A 241 19.98 15.74 -2.07
CA LEU A 241 18.92 16.44 -2.78
C LEU A 241 19.25 17.91 -3.02
N ALA A 242 19.80 18.61 -2.02
CA ALA A 242 20.23 19.99 -2.16
C ALA A 242 21.33 20.14 -3.22
N SER A 243 22.23 19.16 -3.32
CA SER A 243 23.25 19.10 -4.37
C SER A 243 22.65 18.83 -5.75
N TYR A 244 21.67 17.92 -5.84
CA TYR A 244 20.94 17.64 -7.08
C TYR A 244 20.19 18.87 -7.58
N VAL A 245 19.47 19.57 -6.72
CA VAL A 245 18.66 20.75 -7.07
C VAL A 245 19.53 21.91 -7.57
N LYS A 246 20.81 22.00 -7.22
CA LYS A 246 21.74 22.99 -7.77
C LYS A 246 22.13 22.73 -9.23
N THR A 247 21.92 21.51 -9.74
CA THR A 247 22.17 21.18 -11.15
C THR A 247 21.09 21.78 -12.05
N SER A 248 21.37 21.94 -13.35
CA SER A 248 20.37 22.41 -14.32
C SER A 248 19.13 21.50 -14.36
N ALA A 249 19.34 20.19 -14.39
CA ALA A 249 18.26 19.19 -14.38
C ALA A 249 17.48 19.22 -13.06
N GLY A 250 18.16 19.33 -11.92
CA GLY A 250 17.53 19.38 -10.61
C GLY A 250 16.63 20.60 -10.40
N ARG A 251 17.01 21.77 -10.91
CA ARG A 251 16.14 22.96 -10.89
C ARG A 251 14.86 22.76 -11.71
N TYR A 252 14.98 22.12 -12.88
CA TYR A 252 13.82 21.78 -13.70
C TYR A 252 12.93 20.74 -13.02
N ALA A 253 13.52 19.73 -12.40
CA ALA A 253 12.83 18.72 -11.61
C ALA A 253 12.02 19.31 -10.44
N ALA A 254 12.62 20.22 -9.66
CA ALA A 254 11.94 20.87 -8.54
C ALA A 254 10.73 21.71 -9.00
N ASN A 255 10.91 22.51 -10.06
CA ASN A 255 9.82 23.29 -10.63
C ASN A 255 8.72 22.42 -11.27
N PHE A 256 9.11 21.30 -11.90
CA PHE A 256 8.19 20.31 -12.45
C PHE A 256 7.32 19.69 -11.36
N PHE A 257 7.93 19.17 -10.29
CA PHE A 257 7.21 18.59 -9.15
C PHE A 257 6.30 19.63 -8.48
N TRP A 258 6.80 20.85 -8.31
CA TRP A 258 6.00 21.94 -7.75
C TRP A 258 4.79 22.30 -8.62
N SER A 259 4.91 22.23 -9.95
CA SER A 259 3.78 22.45 -10.86
C SER A 259 2.69 21.39 -10.65
N LEU A 260 3.10 20.12 -10.49
CA LEU A 260 2.19 19.02 -10.17
C LEU A 260 1.50 19.20 -8.81
N SER A 261 2.13 19.87 -7.84
CA SER A 261 1.54 20.04 -6.50
C SER A 261 0.61 21.26 -6.34
N GLN A 262 0.43 22.07 -7.38
CA GLN A 262 -0.41 23.28 -7.30
C GLN A 262 -1.91 23.00 -7.21
N SER A 263 -2.63 23.93 -6.56
CA SER A 263 -4.09 24.00 -6.54
C SER A 263 -4.54 25.46 -6.69
N PRO A 264 -5.17 25.87 -7.81
CA PRO A 264 -5.57 25.04 -8.95
C PRO A 264 -4.36 24.44 -9.69
N TRP A 265 -4.57 23.29 -10.34
CA TRP A 265 -3.50 22.60 -11.06
C TRP A 265 -2.92 23.47 -12.18
N ILE A 266 -1.59 23.50 -12.26
CA ILE A 266 -0.85 24.19 -13.33
C ILE A 266 -0.04 23.11 -14.05
N PRO A 267 -0.31 22.84 -15.34
CA PRO A 267 0.43 21.83 -16.08
C PRO A 267 1.91 22.20 -16.12
N PRO A 268 2.82 21.22 -15.92
CA PRO A 268 4.23 21.45 -16.15
C PRO A 268 4.50 21.88 -17.60
N SER A 269 5.64 22.53 -17.85
CA SER A 269 6.06 22.85 -19.21
C SER A 269 6.09 21.59 -20.08
N ASN A 270 5.56 21.65 -21.30
CA ASN A 270 5.50 20.51 -22.22
C ASN A 270 6.87 19.85 -22.46
N VAL A 271 7.97 20.62 -22.40
CA VAL A 271 9.34 20.08 -22.59
C VAL A 271 9.77 19.21 -21.40
N LEU A 272 9.20 19.43 -20.22
CA LEU A 272 9.55 18.72 -18.99
C LEU A 272 8.67 17.51 -18.70
N PHE A 273 7.63 17.25 -19.51
CA PHE A 273 6.63 16.23 -19.23
C PHE A 273 6.45 15.26 -20.39
N ASP A 274 6.62 13.96 -20.13
CA ASP A 274 6.49 12.90 -21.15
C ASP A 274 5.05 12.67 -21.65
N LEU A 275 4.04 13.14 -20.92
CA LEU A 275 2.64 13.08 -21.35
C LEU A 275 2.25 14.20 -22.35
N ALA A 276 3.12 15.20 -22.56
CA ALA A 276 2.81 16.30 -23.46
C ALA A 276 2.92 15.87 -24.95
N ARG A 277 1.86 16.14 -25.74
CA ARG A 277 1.69 15.71 -27.15
C ARG A 277 2.73 16.23 -28.17
N GLY A 278 3.74 16.97 -27.74
CA GLY A 278 4.84 17.47 -28.58
C GLY A 278 6.23 17.22 -28.00
N ASN A 279 6.33 16.49 -26.89
CA ASN A 279 7.62 16.14 -26.31
C ASN A 279 8.28 15.04 -27.15
N SER A 280 9.54 15.23 -27.56
CA SER A 280 10.28 14.23 -28.33
C SER A 280 10.54 12.92 -27.57
N GLN A 281 10.50 12.97 -26.24
CA GLN A 281 10.60 11.83 -25.34
C GLN A 281 9.22 11.40 -24.81
N SER A 282 8.14 11.72 -25.53
CA SER A 282 6.80 11.37 -25.09
C SER A 282 6.62 9.86 -24.97
N ILE A 283 5.92 9.45 -23.89
CA ILE A 283 5.64 8.06 -23.59
C ILE A 283 4.80 7.36 -24.67
N GLN A 284 4.05 8.13 -25.46
CA GLN A 284 3.20 7.61 -26.55
C GLN A 284 3.99 6.80 -27.61
N HIS A 285 5.29 7.09 -27.75
CA HIS A 285 6.15 6.46 -28.75
C HIS A 285 6.95 5.27 -28.19
N ARG A 286 6.75 4.92 -26.91
CA ARG A 286 7.45 3.80 -26.28
C ARG A 286 6.96 2.46 -26.81
N ARG A 287 7.90 1.51 -26.95
CA ARG A 287 7.61 0.17 -27.50
C ARG A 287 6.52 -0.54 -26.72
N ARG A 288 6.53 -0.47 -25.39
CA ARG A 288 5.58 -1.17 -24.52
C ARG A 288 4.16 -0.65 -24.58
N MET A 289 3.93 0.56 -25.10
CA MET A 289 2.58 1.11 -25.24
C MET A 289 1.66 0.20 -26.07
N ARG A 290 2.22 -0.55 -27.03
CA ARG A 290 1.46 -1.48 -27.89
C ARG A 290 0.87 -2.69 -27.15
N PHE A 291 1.48 -3.07 -26.02
CA PHE A 291 1.10 -4.24 -25.21
C PHE A 291 0.09 -3.90 -24.13
N LEU A 292 -0.14 -2.61 -23.87
CA LEU A 292 -1.11 -2.18 -22.88
C LEU A 292 -2.55 -2.45 -23.38
N ARG A 293 -3.35 -3.04 -22.50
CA ARG A 293 -4.79 -3.25 -22.61
C ARG A 293 -5.48 -2.71 -21.37
N GLN A 294 -6.70 -2.20 -21.52
CA GLN A 294 -7.49 -1.73 -20.40
C GLN A 294 -8.71 -2.62 -20.21
N LEU A 295 -8.72 -3.37 -19.11
CA LEU A 295 -9.85 -4.18 -18.66
C LEU A 295 -10.85 -3.32 -17.86
N PRO A 296 -12.10 -3.79 -17.66
CA PRO A 296 -13.09 -3.10 -16.83
C PRO A 296 -12.57 -2.83 -15.40
N GLY A 297 -12.92 -1.66 -14.85
CA GLY A 297 -12.55 -1.27 -13.49
C GLY A 297 -11.18 -0.62 -13.34
N ASP A 298 -10.69 0.08 -14.39
CA ASP A 298 -9.37 0.75 -14.42
C ASP A 298 -8.20 -0.21 -14.18
N ILE A 299 -8.29 -1.39 -14.80
CA ILE A 299 -7.29 -2.44 -14.69
C ILE A 299 -6.44 -2.46 -15.97
N TYR A 300 -5.13 -2.34 -15.82
CA TYR A 300 -4.17 -2.22 -16.91
C TYR A 300 -3.40 -3.54 -17.06
N LEU A 301 -3.63 -4.23 -18.16
CA LEU A 301 -3.00 -5.51 -18.50
C LEU A 301 -1.90 -5.30 -19.53
N PHE A 302 -0.74 -5.91 -19.32
CA PHE A 302 0.34 -5.98 -20.31
C PHE A 302 0.34 -7.35 -20.99
N ASP A 303 -0.19 -7.38 -22.21
CA ASP A 303 -0.21 -8.56 -23.09
C ASP A 303 0.94 -8.49 -24.10
N PHE A 304 2.05 -9.17 -23.78
CA PHE A 304 3.24 -9.23 -24.63
C PHE A 304 3.09 -10.19 -25.83
N GLY A 305 2.00 -10.98 -25.88
CA GLY A 305 1.69 -11.90 -26.98
C GLY A 305 2.88 -12.81 -27.34
N LYS A 306 3.36 -12.72 -28.57
CA LYS A 306 4.50 -13.53 -29.06
C LYS A 306 5.86 -13.15 -28.46
N GLU A 307 5.95 -12.00 -27.79
CA GLU A 307 7.16 -11.52 -27.13
C GLU A 307 7.20 -11.90 -25.64
N ALA A 308 6.17 -12.59 -25.14
CA ALA A 308 6.12 -13.06 -23.75
C ALA A 308 7.21 -14.09 -23.46
N THR A 309 7.84 -13.99 -22.30
CA THR A 309 8.83 -14.98 -21.81
C THR A 309 8.28 -15.88 -20.71
N VAL A 310 7.08 -15.56 -20.20
CA VAL A 310 6.36 -16.29 -19.15
C VAL A 310 4.93 -16.61 -19.58
N GLU A 311 4.27 -17.55 -18.89
CA GLU A 311 2.89 -17.97 -19.19
C GLU A 311 1.82 -17.04 -18.62
N TRP A 312 2.20 -16.20 -17.65
CA TRP A 312 1.32 -15.22 -17.00
C TRP A 312 1.55 -13.81 -17.54
N HIS A 313 0.59 -12.93 -17.35
CA HIS A 313 0.63 -11.53 -17.77
C HIS A 313 0.75 -10.60 -16.57
N ILE A 314 1.37 -9.44 -16.75
CA ILE A 314 1.42 -8.41 -15.69
C ILE A 314 0.13 -7.59 -15.76
N CYS A 315 -0.49 -7.38 -14.60
CA CYS A 315 -1.68 -6.55 -14.47
C CYS A 315 -1.52 -5.60 -13.28
N VAL A 316 -1.92 -4.34 -13.41
CA VAL A 316 -1.87 -3.33 -12.35
C VAL A 316 -3.18 -2.55 -12.29
N SER A 317 -3.59 -2.11 -11.10
CA SER A 317 -4.79 -1.30 -10.90
C SER A 317 -4.50 0.19 -10.71
N ASP A 318 -3.21 0.56 -10.60
CA ASP A 318 -2.77 1.95 -10.52
C ASP A 318 -2.19 2.40 -11.86
N ILE A 319 -2.71 3.52 -12.37
CA ILE A 319 -2.28 4.05 -13.67
C ILE A 319 -0.83 4.56 -13.66
N SER A 320 -0.36 5.10 -12.54
CA SER A 320 1.02 5.57 -12.40
C SER A 320 1.98 4.37 -12.49
N LEU A 321 1.59 3.20 -11.97
CA LEU A 321 2.35 1.95 -12.17
C LEU A 321 2.29 1.45 -13.61
N ALA A 322 1.14 1.56 -14.30
CA ALA A 322 1.06 1.21 -15.72
C ALA A 322 2.03 2.07 -16.56
N LEU A 323 2.06 3.38 -16.32
CA LEU A 323 3.00 4.27 -16.99
C LEU A 323 4.45 4.03 -16.55
N LEU A 324 4.70 3.70 -15.28
CA LEU A 324 6.02 3.28 -14.80
C LEU A 324 6.53 2.08 -15.60
N ILE A 325 5.71 1.04 -15.77
CA ILE A 325 6.05 -0.14 -16.57
C ILE A 325 6.42 0.27 -18.00
N ILE A 326 5.74 1.25 -18.60
CA ILE A 326 6.08 1.76 -19.95
C ILE A 326 7.38 2.58 -19.95
N ARG A 327 7.77 3.20 -18.83
CA ARG A 327 8.99 4.02 -18.68
C ARG A 327 10.25 3.24 -18.31
N LEU A 328 10.13 1.97 -17.93
CA LEU A 328 11.27 1.08 -17.70
C LEU A 328 12.12 0.89 -18.97
N ASP A 329 13.33 0.32 -18.85
CA ASP A 329 14.24 0.06 -19.98
C ASP A 329 13.65 -0.93 -21.00
N ASP A 330 13.48 -0.51 -22.25
CA ASP A 330 12.81 -1.25 -23.33
C ASP A 330 13.39 -2.65 -23.62
N ASN A 331 14.54 -3.01 -23.04
CA ASN A 331 15.16 -4.34 -23.11
C ASN A 331 14.65 -5.32 -22.05
N LEU A 332 13.98 -4.86 -20.99
CA LEU A 332 13.44 -5.74 -19.95
C LEU A 332 12.30 -6.58 -20.50
N CYS A 333 12.37 -7.89 -20.29
CA CYS A 333 11.26 -8.80 -20.55
C CYS A 333 10.21 -8.72 -19.43
N ASP A 334 9.04 -9.31 -19.65
CA ASP A 334 7.96 -9.44 -18.67
C ASP A 334 8.41 -10.04 -17.33
N TYR A 335 9.28 -11.06 -17.33
CA TYR A 335 9.88 -11.60 -16.11
C TYR A 335 10.68 -10.54 -15.34
N ASP A 336 11.54 -9.79 -16.03
CA ASP A 336 12.39 -8.76 -15.41
C ASP A 336 11.58 -7.57 -14.91
N ILE A 337 10.49 -7.21 -15.61
CA ILE A 337 9.57 -6.15 -15.19
C ILE A 337 8.88 -6.56 -13.88
N ALA A 338 8.34 -7.77 -13.79
CA ALA A 338 7.72 -8.26 -12.57
C ALA A 338 8.72 -8.31 -11.41
N ARG A 339 9.96 -8.74 -11.67
CA ARG A 339 11.04 -8.72 -10.68
C ARG A 339 11.37 -7.30 -10.21
N ALA A 340 11.40 -6.31 -11.12
CA ALA A 340 11.63 -4.91 -10.76
C ALA A 340 10.49 -4.38 -9.86
N LEU A 341 9.24 -4.66 -10.19
CA LEU A 341 8.08 -4.27 -9.36
C LEU A 341 8.14 -4.92 -7.97
N LEU A 342 8.56 -6.19 -7.88
CA LEU A 342 8.76 -6.90 -6.60
C LEU A 342 9.89 -6.29 -5.77
N ASN A 343 11.03 -5.96 -6.39
CA ASN A 343 12.12 -5.30 -5.68
C ASN A 343 11.69 -3.95 -5.10
N GLN A 344 10.78 -3.25 -5.78
CA GLN A 344 10.25 -1.96 -5.34
C GLN A 344 9.09 -2.08 -4.34
N GLY A 345 8.60 -3.29 -4.05
CA GLY A 345 7.38 -3.48 -3.25
C GLY A 345 6.15 -2.80 -3.84
N SER A 346 6.08 -2.73 -5.19
CA SER A 346 4.94 -2.15 -5.92
C SER A 346 3.79 -3.16 -6.03
N PRO A 347 2.51 -2.74 -5.94
CA PRO A 347 1.38 -3.62 -6.11
C PRO A 347 1.19 -4.00 -7.59
N PHE A 348 1.10 -5.29 -7.88
CA PHE A 348 0.78 -5.80 -9.20
C PHE A 348 0.17 -7.20 -9.11
N CYS A 349 -0.25 -7.71 -10.26
CA CYS A 349 -0.88 -9.01 -10.44
C CYS A 349 -0.10 -9.77 -11.52
N THR A 350 0.06 -11.08 -11.38
CA THR A 350 0.53 -11.96 -12.45
C THR A 350 -0.60 -12.91 -12.76
N VAL A 351 -1.29 -12.68 -13.87
CA VAL A 351 -2.59 -13.30 -14.19
C VAL A 351 -2.45 -14.32 -15.30
N MET A 352 -3.17 -15.43 -15.22
CA MET A 352 -3.26 -16.41 -16.30
C MET A 352 -4.58 -16.29 -17.05
N ASP A 353 -4.52 -16.53 -18.36
CA ASP A 353 -5.70 -16.60 -19.21
C ASP A 353 -6.48 -17.89 -18.94
N SER A 354 -7.80 -17.79 -18.86
CA SER A 354 -8.69 -18.93 -18.68
C SER A 354 -10.08 -18.68 -19.25
N VAL A 355 -10.78 -19.76 -19.58
CA VAL A 355 -12.21 -19.70 -19.87
C VAL A 355 -13.00 -19.38 -18.60
N PRO A 356 -14.15 -18.68 -18.67
CA PRO A 356 -14.96 -18.41 -17.50
C PRO A 356 -15.41 -19.68 -16.79
N PHE A 357 -15.26 -19.71 -15.46
CA PHE A 357 -15.72 -20.80 -14.60
C PHE A 357 -16.30 -20.27 -13.28
N PRO A 358 -17.15 -21.06 -12.58
CA PRO A 358 -17.64 -20.68 -11.26
C PRO A 358 -16.51 -20.59 -10.23
N ILE A 359 -16.34 -19.42 -9.61
CA ILE A 359 -15.35 -19.18 -8.56
C ILE A 359 -15.82 -19.82 -7.26
N VAL A 360 -14.93 -20.58 -6.63
CA VAL A 360 -15.15 -21.21 -5.33
C VAL A 360 -14.75 -20.23 -4.24
N PRO A 361 -15.64 -19.88 -3.29
CA PRO A 361 -15.28 -18.97 -2.21
C PRO A 361 -14.25 -19.62 -1.27
N CYS A 362 -13.33 -18.80 -0.77
CA CYS A 362 -12.44 -19.22 0.30
C CYS A 362 -13.23 -19.43 1.60
N PRO A 363 -12.91 -20.46 2.41
CA PRO A 363 -13.50 -20.64 3.73
C PRO A 363 -13.31 -19.40 4.61
N PRO A 364 -14.29 -19.03 5.45
CA PRO A 364 -14.12 -17.95 6.41
C PRO A 364 -13.02 -18.30 7.41
N GLY A 365 -12.20 -17.31 7.75
CA GLY A 365 -11.19 -17.47 8.78
C GLY A 365 -11.72 -17.22 10.18
N ILE A 366 -10.84 -17.36 11.17
CA ILE A 366 -11.16 -17.22 12.60
C ILE A 366 -10.45 -15.97 13.13
N SER A 367 -11.24 -15.00 13.59
CA SER A 367 -10.71 -13.77 14.19
C SER A 367 -10.13 -14.02 15.59
N ARG A 368 -9.04 -13.32 15.92
CA ARG A 368 -8.43 -13.35 17.26
C ARG A 368 -9.18 -12.41 18.20
N VAL A 369 -9.95 -12.97 19.11
CA VAL A 369 -10.76 -12.18 20.05
C VAL A 369 -10.03 -11.97 21.39
N ARG A 370 -10.17 -10.77 21.96
CA ARG A 370 -9.70 -10.41 23.32
C ARG A 370 -10.76 -9.61 24.07
N LEU A 371 -10.75 -9.71 25.41
CA LEU A 371 -11.64 -8.93 26.28
C LEU A 371 -11.16 -7.48 26.42
N SER A 372 -12.05 -6.58 26.81
CA SER A 372 -11.77 -5.14 26.94
C SER A 372 -10.66 -4.80 27.93
N SER A 373 -10.53 -5.59 28.99
CA SER A 373 -9.49 -5.45 30.01
C SER A 373 -8.17 -6.15 29.65
N TYR A 374 -8.08 -6.77 28.47
CA TYR A 374 -6.88 -7.50 28.07
C TYR A 374 -5.69 -6.56 27.84
N GLN A 375 -4.57 -6.88 28.48
CA GLN A 375 -3.32 -6.16 28.31
C GLN A 375 -2.39 -6.98 27.41
N PHE A 376 -2.01 -6.39 26.28
CA PHE A 376 -1.09 -7.03 25.35
C PHE A 376 0.33 -7.05 25.91
N SER A 377 1.01 -8.17 25.69
CA SER A 377 2.37 -8.42 26.16
C SER A 377 3.32 -8.71 25.01
N ALA A 378 4.62 -8.76 25.31
CA ALA A 378 5.63 -9.23 24.35
C ALA A 378 5.38 -10.67 23.88
N GLU A 379 4.70 -11.51 24.68
CA GLU A 379 4.38 -12.89 24.28
C GLU A 379 3.25 -12.95 23.24
N ASP A 380 2.30 -12.00 23.29
CA ASP A 380 1.29 -11.85 22.23
C ASP A 380 1.96 -11.51 20.90
N TYR A 381 2.98 -10.64 20.91
CA TYR A 381 3.73 -10.29 19.70
C TYR A 381 4.48 -11.50 19.13
N LYS A 382 5.15 -12.31 19.98
CA LYS A 382 5.80 -13.55 19.53
C LYS A 382 4.81 -14.56 18.94
N THR A 383 3.64 -14.69 19.56
CA THR A 383 2.57 -15.57 19.06
C THR A 383 2.09 -15.09 17.69
N TYR A 384 1.82 -13.79 17.56
CA TYR A 384 1.50 -13.18 16.27
C TYR A 384 2.56 -13.49 15.20
N ARG A 385 3.85 -13.28 15.48
CA ARG A 385 4.92 -13.53 14.51
C ARG A 385 4.95 -15.00 14.06
N ARG A 386 4.77 -15.93 14.98
CA ARG A 386 4.72 -17.37 14.68
C ARG A 386 3.56 -17.69 13.74
N ASP A 387 2.37 -17.19 14.04
CA ASP A 387 1.17 -17.45 13.24
C ASP A 387 1.27 -16.81 11.84
N SER A 388 1.83 -15.59 11.75
CA SER A 388 2.07 -14.91 10.49
C SER A 388 3.07 -15.69 9.62
N ALA A 389 4.18 -16.14 10.22
CA ALA A 389 5.17 -16.97 9.55
C ALA A 389 4.59 -18.32 9.08
N GLU A 390 3.73 -18.97 9.89
CA GLU A 390 3.05 -20.21 9.50
C GLU A 390 2.15 -19.98 8.28
N LEU A 391 1.35 -18.92 8.29
CA LEU A 391 0.45 -18.59 7.19
C LEU A 391 1.23 -18.30 5.90
N LEU A 392 2.36 -17.59 6.00
CA LEU A 392 3.22 -17.25 4.87
C LEU A 392 3.97 -18.44 4.28
N ARG A 393 3.98 -19.63 4.93
CA ARG A 393 4.48 -20.85 4.28
C ARG A 393 3.62 -21.33 3.12
N SER A 394 2.37 -20.89 3.05
CA SER A 394 1.51 -21.18 1.91
C SER A 394 1.97 -20.35 0.70
N PRO A 395 2.44 -20.96 -0.40
CA PRO A 395 2.97 -20.22 -1.55
C PRO A 395 1.95 -19.23 -2.12
N ARG A 396 0.66 -19.60 -2.13
CA ARG A 396 -0.46 -18.71 -2.51
C ARG A 396 -0.49 -17.43 -1.67
N VAL A 397 -0.33 -17.55 -0.36
CA VAL A 397 -0.44 -16.43 0.58
C VAL A 397 0.80 -15.57 0.49
N ALA A 398 1.99 -16.18 0.55
CA ALA A 398 3.28 -15.52 0.36
C ALA A 398 3.30 -14.68 -0.92
N ARG A 399 2.97 -15.31 -2.06
CA ARG A 399 2.88 -14.66 -3.36
C ARG A 399 1.96 -13.45 -3.34
N GLN A 400 0.71 -13.60 -2.88
CA GLN A 400 -0.25 -12.49 -2.88
C GLN A 400 0.11 -11.38 -1.89
N ALA A 401 0.73 -11.71 -0.76
CA ALA A 401 1.23 -10.72 0.19
C ALA A 401 2.38 -9.90 -0.42
N LEU A 402 3.33 -10.55 -1.11
CA LEU A 402 4.38 -9.87 -1.87
C LEU A 402 3.81 -8.99 -2.99
N MET A 403 2.84 -9.50 -3.75
CA MET A 403 2.23 -8.81 -4.88
C MET A 403 1.30 -7.65 -4.48
N ARG A 404 0.76 -7.64 -3.25
CA ARG A 404 -0.03 -6.50 -2.74
C ARG A 404 0.82 -5.26 -2.48
N GLY A 405 2.14 -5.39 -2.48
CA GLY A 405 3.07 -4.28 -2.22
C GLY A 405 2.98 -3.75 -0.79
N GLY A 406 3.60 -2.60 -0.56
CA GLY A 406 3.45 -1.85 0.68
C GLY A 406 3.77 -2.67 1.94
N ILE A 407 2.93 -2.52 2.97
CA ILE A 407 3.17 -3.16 4.28
C ILE A 407 3.11 -4.69 4.23
N LEU A 408 2.23 -5.29 3.42
CA LEU A 408 2.15 -6.76 3.33
C LEU A 408 3.37 -7.34 2.63
N TRP A 409 3.84 -6.69 1.57
CA TRP A 409 5.08 -7.08 0.91
C TRP A 409 6.23 -7.07 1.92
N ARG A 410 6.38 -5.97 2.69
CA ARG A 410 7.49 -5.85 3.65
C ARG A 410 7.42 -6.90 4.76
N LEU A 411 6.23 -7.24 5.24
CA LEU A 411 6.00 -8.29 6.24
C LEU A 411 6.25 -9.69 5.66
N ALA A 412 5.95 -9.91 4.39
CA ALA A 412 6.16 -11.18 3.72
C ALA A 412 7.63 -11.43 3.35
N MET A 413 8.43 -10.38 3.13
CA MET A 413 9.85 -10.48 2.73
C MET A 413 10.71 -11.38 3.64
N GLU A 414 10.37 -11.50 4.93
CA GLU A 414 11.12 -12.36 5.87
C GLU A 414 10.85 -13.86 5.70
N HIS A 415 9.78 -14.22 4.98
CA HIS A 415 9.26 -15.59 4.95
C HIS A 415 8.94 -16.11 3.54
N ALA A 416 8.83 -15.22 2.55
CA ALA A 416 8.40 -15.53 1.19
C ALA A 416 9.53 -15.37 0.17
N SER A 417 9.50 -16.17 -0.90
CA SER A 417 10.44 -16.08 -2.00
C SER A 417 9.83 -15.32 -3.17
N PHE A 418 10.64 -14.50 -3.86
CA PHE A 418 10.20 -13.89 -5.13
C PHE A 418 9.89 -14.92 -6.20
N GLN A 419 10.45 -16.13 -6.10
CA GLN A 419 10.10 -17.21 -7.03
C GLN A 419 8.64 -17.65 -6.91
N ASP A 420 8.03 -17.52 -5.72
CA ASP A 420 6.60 -17.79 -5.53
C ASP A 420 5.73 -16.86 -6.39
N VAL A 421 6.19 -15.62 -6.62
CA VAL A 421 5.52 -14.66 -7.50
C VAL A 421 5.89 -14.88 -8.97
N LEU A 422 7.17 -15.09 -9.26
CA LEU A 422 7.66 -15.19 -10.63
C LEU A 422 7.23 -16.51 -11.32
N ALA A 423 6.82 -17.52 -10.56
CA ALA A 423 6.22 -18.75 -11.08
C ALA A 423 4.78 -18.57 -11.60
N GLY A 424 4.09 -17.49 -11.24
CA GLY A 424 2.69 -17.25 -11.62
C GLY A 424 1.66 -17.88 -10.66
N PRO A 425 0.36 -17.79 -11.00
CA PRO A 425 -0.71 -18.27 -10.13
C PRO A 425 -0.61 -19.76 -9.77
N THR A 426 -0.98 -20.09 -8.54
CA THR A 426 -0.86 -21.47 -8.02
C THR A 426 -2.00 -22.39 -8.49
N ILE A 427 -1.85 -23.69 -8.21
CA ILE A 427 -2.91 -24.69 -8.42
C ILE A 427 -4.21 -24.38 -7.65
N VAL A 428 -4.16 -23.56 -6.61
CA VAL A 428 -5.36 -23.12 -5.88
C VAL A 428 -6.21 -22.21 -6.76
N ALA A 429 -5.58 -21.35 -7.56
CA ALA A 429 -6.27 -20.56 -8.55
C ALA A 429 -6.72 -21.39 -9.76
N THR A 430 -5.80 -22.18 -10.36
CA THR A 430 -6.07 -22.84 -11.65
C THR A 430 -6.90 -24.10 -11.58
N ILE A 431 -6.79 -24.90 -10.51
CA ILE A 431 -7.47 -26.20 -10.39
C ILE A 431 -8.61 -26.13 -9.37
N GLN A 432 -8.39 -25.45 -8.24
CA GLN A 432 -9.42 -25.36 -7.19
C GLN A 432 -10.39 -24.19 -7.38
N HIS A 433 -10.12 -23.32 -8.36
CA HIS A 433 -10.96 -22.15 -8.69
C HIS A 433 -11.19 -21.20 -7.51
N ARG A 434 -10.26 -21.17 -6.55
CA ARG A 434 -10.25 -20.24 -5.41
C ARG A 434 -9.34 -19.07 -5.75
N CYS A 435 -9.84 -18.22 -6.62
CA CYS A 435 -9.09 -17.14 -7.26
C CYS A 435 -9.90 -15.86 -7.30
N ARG A 436 -9.21 -14.76 -7.59
CA ARG A 436 -9.84 -13.58 -8.16
C ARG A 436 -9.81 -13.68 -9.70
N SER A 437 -10.75 -13.03 -10.36
CA SER A 437 -10.83 -12.99 -11.82
C SER A 437 -11.06 -11.58 -12.32
N PHE A 438 -10.45 -11.23 -13.44
CA PHE A 438 -10.70 -10.02 -14.21
C PHE A 438 -11.35 -10.39 -15.53
N VAL A 439 -12.38 -9.65 -15.93
CA VAL A 439 -13.12 -9.93 -17.18
C VAL A 439 -12.32 -9.38 -18.37
N GLY A 440 -11.89 -10.27 -19.26
CA GLY A 440 -11.14 -9.97 -20.48
C GLY A 440 -11.99 -9.88 -21.75
N GLY A 441 -13.32 -9.88 -21.61
CA GLY A 441 -14.29 -10.01 -22.69
C GLY A 441 -15.43 -10.96 -22.32
N ALA A 442 -16.31 -11.28 -23.26
CA ALA A 442 -17.47 -12.13 -23.01
C ALA A 442 -17.11 -13.55 -22.52
N ASP A 443 -16.01 -14.11 -23.05
CA ASP A 443 -15.63 -15.51 -22.85
C ASP A 443 -14.18 -15.68 -22.36
N ARG A 444 -13.64 -14.69 -21.63
CA ARG A 444 -12.24 -14.71 -21.18
C ARG A 444 -12.08 -14.15 -19.77
N PHE A 445 -11.44 -14.93 -18.90
CA PHE A 445 -11.00 -14.50 -17.58
C PHE A 445 -9.49 -14.40 -17.52
N PHE A 446 -9.02 -13.40 -16.79
CA PHE A 446 -7.66 -13.35 -16.27
C PHE A 446 -7.70 -13.68 -14.79
N ILE A 447 -7.14 -14.82 -14.40
CA ILE A 447 -7.23 -15.34 -13.03
C ILE A 447 -5.92 -15.21 -12.29
N ASP A 448 -6.01 -14.99 -10.99
CA ASP A 448 -4.87 -14.99 -10.09
C ASP A 448 -5.29 -15.52 -8.71
N ASP A 449 -4.31 -15.93 -7.92
CA ASP A 449 -4.53 -16.22 -6.51
C ASP A 449 -5.20 -15.04 -5.80
N VAL A 450 -5.89 -15.32 -4.71
CA VAL A 450 -6.56 -14.30 -3.89
C VAL A 450 -6.06 -14.38 -2.46
N LEU A 451 -5.78 -13.25 -1.84
CA LEU A 451 -5.55 -13.14 -0.40
C LEU A 451 -6.88 -12.75 0.27
N THR A 452 -7.35 -13.56 1.22
CA THR A 452 -8.59 -13.24 1.92
C THR A 452 -8.38 -12.15 2.97
N MET A 453 -9.45 -11.43 3.34
CA MET A 453 -9.34 -10.39 4.36
C MET A 453 -8.86 -10.94 5.71
N ASN A 454 -9.30 -12.14 6.10
CA ASN A 454 -8.80 -12.78 7.33
C ASN A 454 -7.30 -13.07 7.26
N GLU A 455 -6.77 -13.45 6.10
CA GLU A 455 -5.33 -13.67 5.92
C GLU A 455 -4.54 -12.36 6.01
N VAL A 456 -5.05 -11.28 5.42
CA VAL A 456 -4.51 -9.93 5.60
C VAL A 456 -4.48 -9.57 7.09
N GLU A 457 -5.59 -9.79 7.81
CA GLU A 457 -5.71 -9.52 9.23
C GLU A 457 -4.72 -10.35 10.07
N VAL A 458 -4.49 -11.62 9.73
CA VAL A 458 -3.48 -12.46 10.39
C VAL A 458 -2.07 -11.94 10.14
N ILE A 459 -1.73 -11.57 8.90
CA ILE A 459 -0.40 -11.03 8.53
C ILE A 459 -0.15 -9.68 9.21
N CYS A 460 -1.15 -8.79 9.29
CA CYS A 460 -1.03 -7.50 9.99
C CYS A 460 -1.14 -7.63 11.53
N GLY A 461 -1.50 -8.82 12.03
CA GLY A 461 -1.59 -9.10 13.46
C GLY A 461 -2.79 -8.45 14.14
N VAL A 462 -3.96 -8.54 13.52
CA VAL A 462 -5.22 -7.97 14.00
C VAL A 462 -5.82 -8.81 15.13
N TYR A 463 -6.39 -8.12 16.11
CA TYR A 463 -7.23 -8.63 17.18
C TYR A 463 -8.54 -7.86 17.21
N CYS A 464 -9.66 -8.57 17.35
CA CYS A 464 -10.95 -7.99 17.69
C CYS A 464 -11.05 -7.91 19.23
N VAL A 465 -11.03 -6.70 19.78
CA VAL A 465 -11.02 -6.48 21.22
C VAL A 465 -12.36 -5.92 21.65
N TYR A 466 -13.05 -6.58 22.58
CA TYR A 466 -14.29 -6.04 23.15
C TYR A 466 -14.04 -4.67 23.76
N THR A 467 -15.01 -3.77 23.67
CA THR A 467 -14.89 -2.39 24.20
C THR A 467 -15.33 -2.30 25.66
N GLY A 468 -16.01 -3.35 26.15
CA GLY A 468 -16.67 -3.36 27.45
C GLY A 468 -18.11 -2.86 27.39
N GLN A 469 -18.61 -2.48 26.21
CA GLN A 469 -19.98 -2.07 25.98
C GLN A 469 -20.72 -3.11 25.14
N GLY A 470 -21.36 -4.06 25.83
CA GLY A 470 -22.11 -5.14 25.18
C GLY A 470 -21.24 -6.02 24.28
N ILE A 471 -21.67 -6.21 23.04
CA ILE A 471 -21.01 -7.06 22.03
C ILE A 471 -20.03 -6.30 21.13
N GLN A 472 -19.89 -4.99 21.34
CA GLN A 472 -19.07 -4.12 20.50
C GLN A 472 -17.58 -4.49 20.61
N THR A 473 -16.91 -4.54 19.45
CA THR A 473 -15.47 -4.81 19.36
C THR A 473 -14.77 -3.74 18.54
N ALA A 474 -13.51 -3.45 18.87
CA ALA A 474 -12.62 -2.61 18.08
C ALA A 474 -11.45 -3.45 17.55
N LYS A 475 -11.07 -3.22 16.29
CA LYS A 475 -9.86 -3.83 15.73
C LYS A 475 -8.59 -3.13 16.24
N LYS A 476 -7.63 -3.91 16.71
CA LYS A 476 -6.27 -3.46 17.02
C LYS A 476 -5.26 -4.32 16.28
N SER A 477 -4.20 -3.73 15.74
CA SER A 477 -3.23 -4.47 14.92
C SER A 477 -1.78 -4.14 15.26
N TRP A 478 -0.88 -5.11 15.10
CA TRP A 478 0.56 -4.90 15.30
C TRP A 478 1.18 -4.01 14.22
N TRP A 479 0.66 -4.14 12.99
CA TRP A 479 0.99 -3.35 11.81
C TRP A 479 -0.27 -2.75 11.18
N PRO A 480 -0.21 -1.60 10.50
CA PRO A 480 -1.38 -1.02 9.84
C PRO A 480 -1.91 -1.98 8.77
N LEU A 481 -3.23 -1.99 8.60
CA LEU A 481 -3.87 -2.68 7.48
C LEU A 481 -3.48 -2.02 6.15
N PRO A 482 -3.50 -2.75 5.02
CA PRO A 482 -2.97 -2.27 3.74
C PRO A 482 -3.65 -0.98 3.26
N ASP A 483 -4.97 -0.89 3.36
CA ASP A 483 -5.70 0.29 2.87
C ASP A 483 -5.38 1.54 3.72
N LEU A 484 -5.18 1.34 5.02
CA LEU A 484 -4.70 2.39 5.91
C LEU A 484 -3.24 2.76 5.60
N TRP A 485 -2.39 1.78 5.31
CA TRP A 485 -1.02 2.03 4.91
C TRP A 485 -0.93 2.84 3.61
N ASP A 486 -1.72 2.49 2.59
CA ASP A 486 -1.72 3.17 1.30
C ASP A 486 -2.14 4.64 1.45
N MET A 487 -3.15 4.90 2.31
CA MET A 487 -3.52 6.24 2.73
C MET A 487 -2.33 6.97 3.39
N LEU A 488 -1.59 6.32 4.28
CA LEU A 488 -0.51 6.97 5.04
C LEU A 488 0.77 7.19 4.22
N ALA A 489 1.15 6.22 3.39
CA ALA A 489 2.37 6.24 2.58
C ALA A 489 2.22 7.13 1.33
N CYS A 490 0.99 7.28 0.82
CA CYS A 490 0.60 8.05 -0.36
C CYS A 490 1.21 7.58 -1.69
N GLN A 491 2.23 6.71 -1.67
CA GLN A 491 2.99 6.27 -2.83
C GLN A 491 2.78 4.77 -3.07
N PRO A 492 2.72 4.31 -4.33
CA PRO A 492 2.45 2.91 -4.63
C PRO A 492 3.69 2.02 -4.59
N PHE A 493 4.83 2.47 -4.07
CA PHE A 493 6.04 1.66 -3.95
C PHE A 493 6.74 1.92 -2.62
N TRP A 494 7.55 0.95 -2.19
CA TRP A 494 8.26 0.99 -0.91
C TRP A 494 9.51 1.87 -1.00
N GLN A 495 9.56 2.93 -0.19
CA GLN A 495 10.63 3.94 -0.22
C GLN A 495 11.49 3.90 1.05
N GLU A 496 12.62 4.61 1.04
CA GLU A 496 13.52 4.74 2.19
C GLU A 496 12.79 5.25 3.45
N ARG A 497 11.86 6.19 3.29
CA ARG A 497 11.03 6.69 4.40
C ARG A 497 10.10 5.61 4.97
N SER A 498 9.54 4.76 4.10
CA SER A 498 8.70 3.63 4.49
C SER A 498 9.51 2.61 5.28
N GLU A 499 10.72 2.28 4.84
CA GLU A 499 11.64 1.40 5.56
C GLU A 499 12.02 2.00 6.92
N SER A 500 12.41 3.27 6.97
CA SER A 500 12.76 3.95 8.22
C SER A 500 11.60 3.97 9.23
N TRP A 501 10.36 4.11 8.73
CA TRP A 501 9.17 4.00 9.56
C TRP A 501 8.97 2.57 10.08
N PHE A 502 9.14 1.58 9.20
CA PHE A 502 8.98 0.16 9.53
C PHE A 502 10.02 -0.30 10.56
N GLU A 503 11.29 0.02 10.35
CA GLU A 503 12.39 -0.32 11.27
C GLU A 503 12.18 0.30 12.66
N ARG A 504 11.78 1.58 12.73
CA ARG A 504 11.47 2.23 14.01
C ARG A 504 10.33 1.52 14.75
N ARG A 505 9.29 1.11 14.01
CA ARG A 505 8.17 0.35 14.60
C ARG A 505 8.62 -1.04 15.01
N LEU A 506 9.44 -1.71 14.21
CA LEU A 506 9.99 -3.02 14.54
C LEU A 506 10.80 -2.96 15.84
N GLU A 507 11.66 -1.95 16.01
CA GLU A 507 12.43 -1.72 17.23
C GLU A 507 11.53 -1.50 18.46
N GLU A 508 10.45 -0.72 18.31
CA GLU A 508 9.45 -0.52 19.38
C GLU A 508 8.82 -1.85 19.81
N LEU A 509 8.50 -2.73 18.85
CA LEU A 509 7.89 -4.03 19.10
C LEU A 509 8.89 -5.02 19.73
N GLU A 510 10.11 -5.08 19.21
CA GLU A 510 11.16 -6.00 19.69
C GLU A 510 11.68 -5.62 21.07
N SER A 511 11.70 -4.32 21.40
CA SER A 511 12.03 -3.84 22.74
C SER A 511 10.89 -4.04 23.77
N GLY A 512 9.75 -4.61 23.36
CA GLY A 512 8.60 -4.86 24.22
C GLY A 512 7.83 -3.61 24.64
N ARG A 513 8.10 -2.46 24.02
CA ARG A 513 7.39 -1.19 24.28
C ARG A 513 6.14 -1.02 23.43
N GLY A 514 6.08 -1.70 22.29
CA GLY A 514 4.97 -1.61 21.34
C GLY A 514 3.77 -2.45 21.75
N VAL A 515 2.57 -1.94 21.46
CA VAL A 515 1.28 -2.64 21.58
C VAL A 515 0.51 -2.57 20.27
N PRO A 516 -0.49 -3.43 20.03
CA PRO A 516 -1.38 -3.30 18.89
C PRO A 516 -2.15 -1.99 18.97
N LEU A 517 -2.32 -1.33 17.82
CA LEU A 517 -2.91 0.00 17.72
C LEU A 517 -4.24 -0.05 16.96
N THR A 518 -5.15 0.86 17.30
CA THR A 518 -6.37 1.11 16.53
C THR A 518 -6.08 1.88 15.24
N ALA A 519 -7.02 1.90 14.30
CA ALA A 519 -6.91 2.71 13.09
C ALA A 519 -6.61 4.19 13.39
N THR A 520 -7.27 4.78 14.38
CA THR A 520 -7.05 6.18 14.80
C THR A 520 -5.64 6.40 15.35
N GLN A 521 -5.13 5.46 16.15
CA GLN A 521 -3.76 5.53 16.66
C GLN A 521 -2.74 5.42 15.52
N TRP A 522 -2.99 4.58 14.51
CA TRP A 522 -2.15 4.53 13.32
C TRP A 522 -2.16 5.86 12.55
N ARG A 523 -3.35 6.46 12.34
CA ARG A 523 -3.48 7.78 11.69
C ARG A 523 -2.70 8.87 12.43
N SER A 524 -2.76 8.90 13.77
CA SER A 524 -2.01 9.88 14.56
C SER A 524 -0.49 9.75 14.44
N ARG A 525 0.03 8.56 14.11
CA ARG A 525 1.47 8.27 14.02
C ARG A 525 2.09 8.62 12.67
N SER A 526 1.27 8.81 11.64
CA SER A 526 1.74 9.04 10.29
C SER A 526 0.91 10.15 9.67
N LYS A 527 1.53 11.30 9.42
CA LYS A 527 0.87 12.44 8.78
C LYS A 527 1.15 12.45 7.28
N GLN A 528 0.09 12.54 6.49
CA GLN A 528 0.19 12.79 5.05
C GLN A 528 0.74 14.20 4.79
N ASN A 529 1.60 14.35 3.77
CA ASN A 529 2.00 15.68 3.31
C ASN A 529 1.06 16.13 2.18
N SER A 530 0.32 17.21 2.42
CA SER A 530 -0.69 17.72 1.48
C SER A 530 -0.14 18.14 0.11
N VAL A 531 1.12 18.53 0.01
CA VAL A 531 1.80 18.89 -1.26
C VAL A 531 2.07 17.63 -2.07
N VAL A 532 2.57 16.58 -1.40
CA VAL A 532 2.84 15.27 -2.02
C VAL A 532 1.54 14.62 -2.48
N CYS A 533 0.50 14.58 -1.63
CA CYS A 533 -0.81 14.04 -2.02
C CYS A 533 -1.37 14.75 -3.26
N ARG A 534 -1.24 16.08 -3.35
CA ARG A 534 -1.66 16.85 -4.53
C ARG A 534 -0.89 16.46 -5.78
N ALA A 535 0.43 16.35 -5.68
CA ALA A 535 1.26 15.96 -6.82
C ALA A 535 0.83 14.60 -7.37
N ILE A 536 0.55 13.64 -6.49
CA ILE A 536 0.11 12.28 -6.86
C ILE A 536 -1.29 12.30 -7.48
N ILE A 537 -2.26 12.97 -6.84
CA ILE A 537 -3.62 13.09 -7.37
C ILE A 537 -3.59 13.74 -8.76
N ASN A 538 -2.91 14.87 -8.91
CA ASN A 538 -2.83 15.58 -10.18
C ASN A 538 -2.10 14.74 -11.25
N ASN A 539 -1.04 14.02 -10.89
CA ASN A 539 -0.33 13.11 -11.79
C ASN A 539 -1.22 11.95 -12.25
N THR A 540 -2.01 11.36 -11.34
CA THR A 540 -2.97 10.30 -11.65
C THR A 540 -4.05 10.79 -12.61
N GLU A 541 -4.64 11.96 -12.35
CA GLU A 541 -5.71 12.50 -13.19
C GLU A 541 -5.24 12.89 -14.60
N VAL A 542 -4.06 13.51 -14.73
CA VAL A 542 -3.49 13.80 -16.06
C VAL A 542 -3.09 12.53 -16.81
N SER A 543 -2.62 11.50 -16.09
CA SER A 543 -2.32 10.18 -16.67
C SER A 543 -3.58 9.52 -17.22
N LYS A 544 -4.70 9.58 -16.49
CA LYS A 544 -5.99 9.01 -16.93
C LYS A 544 -6.51 9.72 -18.17
N ALA A 545 -6.44 11.05 -18.19
CA ALA A 545 -6.80 11.85 -19.35
C ALA A 545 -5.97 11.46 -20.57
N PHE A 546 -4.65 11.30 -20.40
CA PHE A 546 -3.73 10.90 -21.45
C PHE A 546 -4.07 9.52 -22.05
N LEU A 547 -4.29 8.48 -21.23
CA LEU A 547 -4.63 7.14 -21.75
C LEU A 547 -6.01 7.11 -22.41
N LYS A 548 -6.98 7.87 -21.87
CA LYS A 548 -8.32 7.99 -22.47
C LYS A 548 -8.26 8.58 -23.88
N ASP A 549 -7.38 9.55 -24.10
CA ASP A 549 -7.18 10.16 -25.41
C ASP A 549 -6.56 9.21 -26.45
N LEU A 550 -5.80 8.21 -26.00
CA LEU A 550 -5.14 7.23 -26.88
C LEU A 550 -6.07 6.09 -27.34
N GLN A 551 -7.29 5.99 -26.79
CA GLN A 551 -8.26 4.93 -27.09
C GLN A 551 -7.63 3.52 -27.03
N LEU A 552 -7.14 3.15 -25.85
CA LEU A 552 -6.53 1.84 -25.66
C LEU A 552 -7.47 0.71 -26.11
N PRO A 553 -6.94 -0.33 -26.77
CA PRO A 553 -7.71 -1.52 -27.08
C PRO A 553 -8.19 -2.21 -25.80
N LEU A 554 -9.46 -2.64 -25.84
CA LEU A 554 -10.11 -3.47 -24.81
C LEU A 554 -9.49 -4.86 -24.75
#